data_AF-M7U2M2-F1
#
_entry.id   AF-M7U2M2-F1
#
_cell.length_a   1.000
_cell.length_b   1.000
_cell.length_c   1.000
_cell.angle_alpha   90.00
_cell.angle_beta   90.00
_cell.angle_gamma   90.00
#
_symmetry.space_group_name_H-M   'P 1'
#
loop_
_entity.id
_entity.type
_entity.pdbx_description
1 polymer ?
#
loop_
_entity_poly.entity_id
_entity_poly.type
_entity_poly.pdbx_seq_one_letter_code
_entity_poly.pdbx_strand_id
1 'polypeptide(L)'
;MRRRVLVICEKPKAARRIAEALDDNGRPERYYDNDVPYHIVTHGDKTLIVVAALGHLYTISQKSGKWTYPIFEYNWVPIHEVNKKTQHSKRFIEVIRKLSKDVDDYVNACDLDVGGSLIGYMALLNICGSHSLEKAERMKFSTLTTQDINKAWDNRAASLDFHLIDAGRGRHEVDWLFGINLSRALTLSVKKATKQYKTLSVGRVQGPTLNFIKEKEEAIRSFVPVPYWNVNAEIRFRGQALILEHEKGRIDDLDEATSIINSCRDENGVITEIISRELKFPPPSNFNLGDLQRAAYAEYKYTPRVTLQTAERLYLNALISYPRTSSQKIPPSIDIPEILRGLSKLSRFKEPANKLLLKSSLEPRQGKKDDPAHPALHPTGKISSRLSKTDSDIFNLICRRLMASLGDDAVRESTIVIARIAGHNFNIKGITTKEPGWMSLYHPYMKVEEKTLPRFKVRQSFQPTCLNSFQRFTKPPRRFNSSSLLKKWRMK
;
A
#
# COMPACT_ATOMS: atom_id res chain seq x y z
N MET A 1 42.25 -5.18 22.83
CA MET A 1 41.00 -5.95 22.66
C MET A 1 40.17 -5.22 21.61
N ARG A 2 39.58 -5.90 20.62
CA ARG A 2 38.71 -5.23 19.64
C ARG A 2 37.47 -4.68 20.34
N ARG A 3 37.04 -3.47 19.95
CA ARG A 3 35.84 -2.82 20.53
C ARG A 3 34.60 -3.65 20.16
N ARG A 4 33.79 -4.02 21.14
CA ARG A 4 32.63 -4.92 20.96
C ARG A 4 31.34 -4.11 20.89
N VAL A 5 30.56 -4.32 19.84
CA VAL A 5 29.32 -3.56 19.59
C VAL A 5 28.14 -4.52 19.46
N LEU A 6 27.10 -4.32 20.26
CA LEU A 6 25.86 -5.09 20.14
C LEU A 6 24.92 -4.42 19.12
N VAL A 7 24.58 -5.13 18.04
CA VAL A 7 23.68 -4.66 16.99
C VAL A 7 22.34 -5.38 17.11
N ILE A 8 21.29 -4.64 17.47
CA ILE A 8 19.93 -5.17 17.64
C ILE A 8 19.10 -4.93 16.38
N CYS A 9 18.65 -6.01 15.74
CA CYS A 9 17.81 -5.99 14.55
C CYS A 9 16.38 -6.45 14.87
N GLU A 10 15.41 -6.17 14.00
CA GLU A 10 14.03 -6.60 14.27
C GLU A 10 13.80 -8.11 14.00
N LYS A 11 14.32 -8.62 12.88
CA LYS A 11 14.06 -9.99 12.40
C LYS A 11 15.38 -10.75 12.17
N PRO A 12 15.42 -12.08 12.39
CA PRO A 12 16.61 -12.89 12.14
C PRO A 12 17.18 -12.75 10.72
N LYS A 13 16.30 -12.60 9.73
CA LYS A 13 16.72 -12.41 8.34
C LYS A 13 17.37 -11.05 8.08
N ALA A 14 16.91 -10.00 8.76
CA ALA A 14 17.56 -8.69 8.71
C ALA A 14 18.93 -8.75 9.42
N ALA A 15 18.99 -9.37 10.61
CA ALA A 15 20.24 -9.59 11.34
C ALA A 15 21.30 -10.30 10.49
N ARG A 16 20.91 -11.39 9.81
CA ARG A 16 21.81 -12.11 8.91
C ARG A 16 22.34 -11.22 7.79
N ARG A 17 21.48 -10.44 7.13
CA ARG A 17 21.89 -9.56 6.03
C ARG A 17 22.79 -8.43 6.48
N ILE A 18 22.51 -7.86 7.64
CA ILE A 18 23.35 -6.82 8.24
C ILE A 18 24.72 -7.42 8.57
N ALA A 19 24.76 -8.61 9.17
CA ALA A 19 26.00 -9.32 9.43
C ALA A 19 26.78 -9.63 8.14
N GLU A 20 26.12 -10.16 7.10
CA GLU A 20 26.75 -10.47 5.80
C GLU A 20 27.29 -9.21 5.11
N ALA A 21 26.60 -8.07 5.24
CA ALA A 21 26.99 -6.83 4.59
C ALA A 21 28.12 -6.09 5.30
N LEU A 22 28.22 -6.21 6.63
CA LEU A 22 29.21 -5.54 7.45
C LEU A 22 30.45 -6.40 7.73
N ASP A 23 30.44 -7.69 7.42
CA ASP A 23 31.63 -8.53 7.59
C ASP A 23 32.69 -8.22 6.53
N ASP A 24 33.92 -7.94 6.96
CA ASP A 24 35.03 -7.59 6.05
C ASP A 24 35.30 -8.69 5.01
N ASN A 25 35.03 -9.95 5.36
CA ASN A 25 35.17 -11.11 4.48
C ASN A 25 33.84 -11.54 3.83
N GLY A 26 32.73 -10.86 4.16
CA GLY A 26 31.37 -11.21 3.75
C GLY A 26 30.90 -12.58 4.25
N ARG A 27 31.54 -13.15 5.27
CA ARG A 27 31.28 -14.51 5.80
C ARG A 27 31.22 -14.48 7.33
N PRO A 28 30.20 -13.80 7.91
CA PRO A 28 30.08 -13.68 9.35
C PRO A 28 29.87 -15.05 10.00
N GLU A 29 30.49 -15.25 11.16
CA GLU A 29 30.30 -16.45 11.95
C GLU A 29 28.88 -16.49 12.52
N ARG A 30 28.25 -17.67 12.49
CA ARG A 30 26.88 -17.86 12.97
C ARG A 30 26.88 -18.76 14.20
N TYR A 31 26.23 -18.28 15.25
CA TYR A 31 26.10 -18.98 16.51
C TYR A 31 24.63 -19.16 16.88
N TYR A 32 24.39 -20.10 17.80
CA TYR A 32 23.11 -20.32 18.44
C TYR A 32 23.30 -20.40 19.94
N ASP A 33 22.45 -19.70 20.68
CA ASP A 33 22.31 -19.87 22.13
C ASP A 33 20.82 -20.03 22.42
N ASN A 34 20.42 -21.12 23.08
CA ASN A 34 19.01 -21.43 23.38
C ASN A 34 18.07 -21.32 22.15
N ASP A 35 18.48 -21.89 21.02
CA ASP A 35 17.82 -21.81 19.69
C ASP A 35 17.70 -20.38 19.10
N VAL A 36 18.33 -19.38 19.70
CA VAL A 36 18.36 -18.00 19.18
C VAL A 36 19.60 -17.82 18.32
N PRO A 37 19.44 -17.55 17.01
CA PRO A 37 20.57 -17.28 16.13
C PRO A 37 21.11 -15.87 16.36
N TYR A 38 22.43 -15.74 16.39
CA TYR A 38 23.15 -14.47 16.32
C TYR A 38 24.42 -14.63 15.48
N HIS A 39 25.02 -13.51 15.11
CA HIS A 39 26.21 -13.48 14.27
C HIS A 39 27.34 -12.70 14.95
N ILE A 40 28.57 -13.15 14.75
CA ILE A 40 29.78 -12.40 15.10
C ILE A 40 30.43 -11.95 13.80
N VAL A 41 30.72 -10.66 13.73
CA VAL A 41 31.20 -9.97 12.53
C VAL A 41 32.52 -9.31 12.86
N THR A 42 33.53 -9.50 12.00
CA THR A 42 34.73 -8.66 12.03
C THR A 42 34.51 -7.48 11.09
N HIS A 43 34.59 -6.26 11.63
CA HIS A 43 34.42 -5.04 10.87
C HIS A 43 35.48 -4.02 11.30
N GLY A 44 36.59 -3.98 10.57
CA GLY A 44 37.77 -3.18 10.92
C GLY A 44 38.33 -3.55 12.30
N ASP A 45 38.43 -2.58 13.20
CA ASP A 45 38.89 -2.74 14.57
C ASP A 45 37.80 -3.20 15.56
N LYS A 46 36.58 -3.43 15.06
CA LYS A 46 35.39 -3.78 15.86
C LYS A 46 34.99 -5.24 15.68
N THR A 47 34.40 -5.78 16.74
CA THR A 47 33.67 -7.05 16.71
C THR A 47 32.20 -6.75 16.92
N LEU A 48 31.36 -7.00 15.91
CA LEU A 48 29.92 -6.76 16.00
C LEU A 48 29.21 -8.06 16.40
N ILE A 49 28.32 -7.96 17.38
CA ILE A 49 27.43 -9.03 17.79
C ILE A 49 26.05 -8.68 17.27
N VAL A 50 25.61 -9.34 16.20
CA VAL A 50 24.35 -9.02 15.51
C VAL A 50 23.26 -10.01 15.91
N VAL A 51 22.23 -9.53 16.59
CA VAL A 51 21.12 -10.35 17.12
C VAL A 51 19.76 -9.72 16.79
N ALA A 52 18.72 -10.55 16.63
CA ALA A 52 17.37 -10.08 16.37
C ALA A 52 16.50 -10.07 17.63
N ALA A 53 15.61 -9.08 17.78
CA ALA A 53 14.60 -9.03 18.84
C ALA A 53 13.33 -9.86 18.55
N LEU A 54 13.14 -10.31 17.30
CA LEU A 54 11.95 -11.04 16.82
C LEU A 54 10.63 -10.23 16.94
N GLY A 55 10.70 -8.90 16.79
CA GLY A 55 9.56 -8.00 16.99
C GLY A 55 9.47 -7.48 18.44
N HIS A 56 8.26 -7.18 18.92
CA HIS A 56 8.05 -6.65 20.27
C HIS A 56 8.31 -7.73 21.34
N LEU A 57 9.33 -7.50 22.17
CA LEU A 57 9.65 -8.32 23.35
C LEU A 57 8.95 -7.83 24.63
N TYR A 58 8.50 -6.58 24.65
CA TYR A 58 7.79 -5.96 25.77
C TYR A 58 6.42 -5.46 25.32
N THR A 59 5.47 -5.48 26.25
CA THR A 59 4.09 -5.01 26.05
C THR A 59 3.58 -4.36 27.33
N ILE A 60 2.44 -3.69 27.24
CA ILE A 60 1.76 -3.09 28.39
C ILE A 60 0.83 -4.11 29.06
N SER A 61 0.86 -4.15 30.39
CA SER A 61 -0.06 -4.93 31.22
C SER A 61 -0.55 -4.11 32.42
N GLN A 62 -1.71 -4.51 32.97
CA GLN A 62 -2.25 -3.94 34.20
C GLN A 62 -1.27 -4.25 35.34
N LYS A 63 -0.89 -3.23 36.11
CA LYS A 63 0.08 -3.36 37.20
C LYS A 63 -0.39 -4.33 38.29
N SER A 64 -1.63 -4.17 38.73
CA SER A 64 -2.28 -5.03 39.73
C SER A 64 -3.79 -4.82 39.76
N GLY A 65 -4.51 -5.69 40.46
CA GLY A 65 -5.93 -5.52 40.76
C GLY A 65 -6.86 -6.46 40.00
N LYS A 66 -8.16 -6.33 40.30
CA LYS A 66 -9.20 -7.20 39.74
C LYS A 66 -9.45 -6.90 38.26
N TRP A 67 -10.12 -7.83 37.58
CA TRP A 67 -10.59 -7.64 36.22
C TRP A 67 -11.82 -6.73 36.21
N THR A 68 -11.59 -5.42 36.32
CA THR A 68 -12.62 -4.35 36.38
C THR A 68 -12.25 -3.21 35.43
N TYR A 69 -13.10 -2.17 35.39
CA TYR A 69 -12.85 -0.89 34.73
C TYR A 69 -13.39 0.24 35.64
N PRO A 70 -12.83 1.46 35.56
CA PRO A 70 -11.68 1.84 34.74
C PRO A 70 -10.33 1.39 35.31
N ILE A 71 -9.34 1.21 34.45
CA ILE A 71 -7.94 0.90 34.76
C ILE A 71 -7.05 1.94 34.09
N PHE A 72 -6.20 2.58 34.90
CA PHE A 72 -5.25 3.58 34.45
C PHE A 72 -3.80 3.22 34.80
N GLU A 73 -3.58 2.32 35.77
CA GLU A 73 -2.24 1.88 36.16
C GLU A 73 -1.76 0.71 35.31
N TYR A 74 -0.60 0.90 34.68
CA TYR A 74 0.03 -0.08 33.82
C TYR A 74 1.55 -0.05 33.92
N ASN A 75 2.18 -1.15 33.52
CA ASN A 75 3.64 -1.27 33.38
C ASN A 75 3.98 -1.91 32.03
N TRP A 76 5.18 -1.62 31.52
CA TRP A 76 5.80 -2.38 30.44
C TRP A 76 6.43 -3.66 31.02
N VAL A 77 6.02 -4.81 30.49
CA VAL A 77 6.44 -6.14 30.95
C VAL A 77 6.85 -7.01 29.77
N PRO A 78 7.70 -8.03 29.97
CA PRO A 78 7.99 -9.02 28.95
C PRO A 78 6.71 -9.66 28.39
N ILE A 79 6.61 -9.76 27.06
CA ILE A 79 5.38 -10.23 26.40
C ILE A 79 4.99 -11.66 26.78
N HIS A 80 5.97 -12.52 27.11
CA HIS A 80 5.73 -13.90 27.54
C HIS A 80 5.01 -14.01 28.90
N GLU A 81 5.07 -12.98 29.74
CA GLU A 81 4.35 -12.94 31.02
C GLU A 81 2.85 -12.68 30.80
N VAL A 82 2.50 -11.94 29.75
CA VAL A 82 1.11 -11.59 29.41
C VAL A 82 0.47 -12.62 28.49
N ASN A 83 1.25 -13.21 27.57
CA ASN A 83 0.75 -14.12 26.55
C ASN A 83 1.56 -15.42 26.50
N LYS A 84 0.97 -16.52 26.99
CA LYS A 84 1.56 -17.87 26.95
C LYS A 84 1.93 -18.35 25.54
N LYS A 85 1.36 -17.81 24.46
CA LYS A 85 1.75 -18.15 23.07
C LYS A 85 3.09 -17.54 22.65
N THR A 86 3.67 -16.67 23.48
CA THR A 86 4.91 -15.94 23.19
C THR A 86 6.09 -16.39 24.06
N GLN A 87 6.05 -17.59 24.64
CA GLN A 87 7.14 -18.12 25.48
C GLN A 87 8.51 -18.14 24.79
N HIS A 88 8.55 -18.28 23.46
CA HIS A 88 9.79 -18.19 22.69
C HIS A 88 10.51 -16.84 22.89
N SER A 89 9.78 -15.74 23.14
CA SER A 89 10.38 -14.41 23.39
C SER A 89 11.24 -14.36 24.65
N LYS A 90 10.98 -15.22 25.65
CA LYS A 90 11.80 -15.34 26.86
C LYS A 90 13.25 -15.68 26.50
N ARG A 91 13.44 -16.63 25.58
CA ARG A 91 14.79 -17.06 25.12
C ARG A 91 15.54 -15.90 24.45
N PHE A 92 14.86 -15.13 23.61
CA PHE A 92 15.44 -13.94 22.98
C PHE A 92 15.85 -12.88 24.02
N ILE A 93 15.03 -12.64 25.03
CA ILE A 93 15.35 -11.70 26.11
C ILE A 93 16.59 -12.17 26.89
N GLU A 94 16.67 -13.44 27.25
CA GLU A 94 17.80 -14.02 27.98
C GLU A 94 19.11 -13.97 27.18
N VAL A 95 19.04 -14.32 25.89
CA VAL A 95 20.20 -14.30 24.99
C VAL A 95 20.68 -12.87 24.73
N ILE A 96 19.78 -11.92 24.45
CA ILE A 96 20.16 -10.51 24.28
C ILE A 96 20.81 -9.97 25.57
N ARG A 97 20.27 -10.29 26.74
CA ARG A 97 20.86 -9.89 28.04
C ARG A 97 22.25 -10.48 28.25
N LYS A 98 22.48 -11.72 27.82
CA LYS A 98 23.80 -12.35 27.90
C LYS A 98 24.79 -11.69 26.94
N LEU A 99 24.36 -11.43 25.70
CA LEU A 99 25.16 -10.81 24.65
C LEU A 99 25.44 -9.32 24.90
N SER A 100 24.61 -8.65 25.71
CA SER A 100 24.82 -7.26 26.12
C SER A 100 25.84 -7.10 27.25
N LYS A 101 26.40 -8.18 27.79
CA LYS A 101 27.50 -8.13 28.75
C LYS A 101 28.82 -7.94 28.01
N ASP A 102 29.71 -7.15 28.60
CA ASP A 102 31.07 -6.92 28.09
C ASP A 102 31.08 -6.36 26.64
N VAL A 103 30.13 -5.48 26.33
CA VAL A 103 30.08 -4.69 25.09
C VAL A 103 30.33 -3.22 25.39
N ASP A 104 31.00 -2.55 24.47
CA ASP A 104 31.39 -1.15 24.60
C ASP A 104 30.27 -0.22 24.14
N ASP A 105 29.53 -0.58 23.08
CA ASP A 105 28.46 0.24 22.48
C ASP A 105 27.28 -0.59 21.95
N TYR A 106 26.21 0.13 21.60
CA TYR A 106 24.97 -0.45 21.10
C TYR A 106 24.55 0.22 19.80
N VAL A 107 23.95 -0.55 18.91
CA VAL A 107 23.38 -0.05 17.66
C VAL A 107 21.97 -0.60 17.49
N ASN A 108 20.99 0.30 17.38
CA ASN A 108 19.66 -0.06 16.92
C ASN A 108 19.63 -0.11 15.39
N ALA A 109 19.50 -1.32 14.86
CA ALA A 109 19.34 -1.62 13.44
C ALA A 109 17.98 -2.26 13.12
N CYS A 110 16.95 -1.98 13.92
CA CYS A 110 15.57 -2.33 13.58
C CYS A 110 15.08 -1.52 12.37
N ASP A 111 13.97 -1.93 11.76
CA ASP A 111 13.41 -1.22 10.59
C ASP A 111 13.13 0.26 10.93
N LEU A 112 13.28 1.15 9.94
CA LEU A 112 13.18 2.61 10.13
C LEU A 112 11.73 3.11 10.20
N ASP A 113 10.90 2.48 11.04
CA ASP A 113 9.56 2.99 11.37
C ASP A 113 9.41 3.22 12.88
N VAL A 114 8.24 3.72 13.26
CA VAL A 114 7.85 3.89 14.67
C VAL A 114 7.95 2.56 15.44
N GLY A 115 7.58 1.44 14.80
CA GLY A 115 7.61 0.11 15.41
C GLY A 115 9.03 -0.36 15.71
N GLY A 116 9.91 -0.34 14.72
CA GLY A 116 11.31 -0.74 14.86
C GLY A 116 12.08 0.17 15.81
N SER A 117 11.80 1.48 15.80
CA SER A 117 12.38 2.42 16.77
C SER A 117 11.99 2.06 18.20
N LEU A 118 10.71 1.76 18.45
CA LEU A 118 10.21 1.32 19.75
C LEU A 118 10.77 -0.05 20.17
N ILE A 119 10.85 -1.01 19.25
CA ILE A 119 11.39 -2.36 19.52
C ILE A 119 12.85 -2.26 19.99
N GLY A 120 13.70 -1.55 19.25
CA GLY A 120 15.10 -1.36 19.61
C GLY A 120 15.24 -0.63 20.94
N TYR A 121 14.49 0.45 21.15
CA TYR A 121 14.49 1.19 22.41
C TYR A 121 14.11 0.31 23.61
N MET A 122 13.02 -0.47 23.51
CA MET A 122 12.57 -1.34 24.60
C MET A 122 13.58 -2.44 24.93
N ALA A 123 14.24 -2.99 23.91
CA ALA A 123 15.30 -3.98 24.11
C ALA A 123 16.52 -3.37 24.81
N LEU A 124 16.98 -2.19 24.37
CA LEU A 124 18.08 -1.48 25.01
C LEU A 124 17.74 -1.15 26.48
N LEU A 125 16.65 -0.43 26.72
CA LEU A 125 16.26 0.00 28.05
C LEU A 125 16.03 -1.17 29.02
N ASN A 126 15.21 -2.15 28.65
CA ASN A 126 14.71 -3.16 29.60
C ASN A 126 15.54 -4.45 29.63
N ILE A 127 16.36 -4.71 28.61
CA ILE A 127 17.20 -5.93 28.53
C ILE A 127 18.66 -5.58 28.77
N CYS A 128 19.18 -4.55 28.10
CA CYS A 128 20.58 -4.14 28.20
C CYS A 128 20.81 -3.19 29.39
N GLY A 129 19.80 -2.42 29.80
CA GLY A 129 19.83 -1.48 30.93
C GLY A 129 19.88 -0.03 30.46
N SER A 130 19.52 0.91 31.35
CA SER A 130 19.42 2.34 31.02
C SER A 130 20.72 2.95 30.48
N HIS A 131 21.87 2.51 31.01
CA HIS A 131 23.19 2.94 30.54
C HIS A 131 23.44 2.66 29.04
N SER A 132 22.74 1.68 28.46
CA SER A 132 22.86 1.37 27.03
C SER A 132 22.33 2.49 26.14
N LEU A 133 21.37 3.28 26.61
CA LEU A 133 20.76 4.36 25.84
C LEU A 133 21.73 5.51 25.56
N GLU A 134 22.65 5.77 26.48
CA GLU A 134 23.69 6.81 26.36
C GLU A 134 24.76 6.43 25.31
N LYS A 135 24.90 5.13 25.03
CA LYS A 135 25.87 4.56 24.08
C LYS A 135 25.21 3.97 22.84
N ALA A 136 23.94 4.30 22.59
CA ALA A 136 23.14 3.72 21.51
C ALA A 136 23.11 4.61 20.27
N GLU A 137 23.63 4.09 19.17
CA GLU A 137 23.52 4.70 17.85
C GLU A 137 22.34 4.11 17.06
N ARG A 138 21.87 4.82 16.02
CA ARG A 138 20.77 4.39 15.16
C ARG A 138 21.21 4.25 13.70
N MET A 139 21.13 3.04 13.15
CA MET A 139 21.22 2.81 11.71
C MET A 139 19.92 3.23 11.02
N LYS A 140 20.03 3.93 9.89
CA LYS A 140 18.88 4.38 9.09
C LYS A 140 19.04 3.89 7.65
N PHE A 141 18.22 2.92 7.26
CA PHE A 141 18.22 2.36 5.90
C PHE A 141 16.79 2.16 5.39
N SER A 142 16.64 2.24 4.07
CA SER A 142 15.36 2.01 3.37
C SER A 142 15.39 0.76 2.49
N THR A 143 16.53 0.09 2.35
CA THR A 143 16.65 -1.23 1.74
C THR A 143 17.66 -2.07 2.52
N LEU A 144 17.63 -3.38 2.32
CA LEU A 144 18.61 -4.31 2.92
C LEU A 144 19.70 -4.71 1.89
N THR A 145 20.01 -3.85 0.93
CA THR A 145 21.15 -4.06 0.03
C THR A 145 22.47 -3.86 0.79
N THR A 146 23.53 -4.51 0.32
CA THR A 146 24.87 -4.40 0.95
C THR A 146 25.35 -2.96 0.96
N GLN A 147 25.12 -2.22 -0.12
CA GLN A 147 25.48 -0.81 -0.24
C GLN A 147 24.72 0.07 0.75
N ASP A 148 23.39 -0.08 0.85
CA ASP A 148 22.59 0.73 1.79
C ASP A 148 22.92 0.41 3.24
N ILE A 149 23.22 -0.85 3.57
CA ILE A 149 23.60 -1.25 4.92
C ILE A 149 24.96 -0.65 5.30
N ASN A 150 25.98 -0.73 4.43
CA ASN A 150 27.29 -0.12 4.69
C ASN A 150 27.16 1.41 4.81
N LYS A 151 26.43 2.05 3.90
CA LYS A 151 26.16 3.49 3.99
C LYS A 151 25.45 3.87 5.29
N ALA A 152 24.46 3.08 5.71
CA ALA A 152 23.73 3.30 6.95
C ALA A 152 24.57 3.04 8.20
N TRP A 153 25.58 2.18 8.09
CA TRP A 153 26.59 1.98 9.11
C TRP A 153 27.50 3.21 9.18
N ASP A 154 28.10 3.64 8.09
CA ASP A 154 29.04 4.77 8.13
C ASP A 154 28.38 6.09 8.57
N ASN A 155 27.08 6.25 8.28
CA ASN A 155 26.28 7.43 8.60
C ASN A 155 25.26 7.20 9.73
N ARG A 156 25.56 6.32 10.70
CA ARG A 156 24.69 6.10 11.88
C ARG A 156 24.47 7.41 12.63
N ALA A 157 23.24 7.61 13.11
CA ALA A 157 22.98 8.73 14.02
C ALA A 157 23.52 8.40 15.41
N ALA A 158 24.20 9.36 16.03
CA ALA A 158 24.81 9.22 17.36
C ALA A 158 23.78 9.01 18.49
N SER A 159 22.50 9.27 18.23
CA SER A 159 21.42 9.07 19.18
C SER A 159 20.22 8.36 18.55
N LEU A 160 19.40 7.75 19.40
CA LEU A 160 18.10 7.24 19.02
C LEU A 160 17.12 8.38 18.68
N ASP A 161 16.11 8.07 17.87
CA ASP A 161 15.04 9.01 17.50
C ASP A 161 13.93 8.97 18.55
N PHE A 162 14.06 9.81 19.59
CA PHE A 162 13.10 9.85 20.69
C PHE A 162 11.71 10.30 20.26
N HIS A 163 11.58 11.12 19.20
CA HIS A 163 10.26 11.52 18.68
C HIS A 163 9.50 10.32 18.12
N LEU A 164 10.15 9.46 17.34
CA LEU A 164 9.53 8.22 16.84
C LEU A 164 9.26 7.23 17.98
N ILE A 165 10.17 7.11 18.95
CA ILE A 165 10.01 6.23 20.11
C ILE A 165 8.80 6.66 20.94
N ASP A 166 8.70 7.94 21.31
CA ASP A 166 7.60 8.44 22.14
C ASP A 166 6.26 8.41 21.40
N ALA A 167 6.24 8.66 20.08
CA ALA A 167 5.06 8.45 19.26
C ALA A 167 4.59 6.98 19.30
N GLY A 168 5.54 6.03 19.25
CA GLY A 168 5.26 4.60 19.38
C GLY A 168 4.74 4.23 20.77
N ARG A 169 5.42 4.69 21.82
CA ARG A 169 5.02 4.45 23.23
C ARG A 169 3.63 5.01 23.51
N GLY A 170 3.40 6.29 23.22
CA GLY A 170 2.12 6.94 23.44
C GLY A 170 1.00 6.24 22.67
N ARG A 171 1.26 5.78 21.44
CA ARG A 171 0.28 4.98 20.69
C ARG A 171 -0.05 3.67 21.40
N HIS A 172 0.97 2.90 21.83
CA HIS A 172 0.75 1.63 22.55
C HIS A 172 -0.02 1.85 23.85
N GLU A 173 0.33 2.88 24.62
CA GLU A 173 -0.29 3.24 25.90
C GLU A 173 -1.76 3.63 25.70
N VAL A 174 -2.04 4.52 24.75
CA VAL A 174 -3.41 4.94 24.44
C VAL A 174 -4.24 3.80 23.86
N ASP A 175 -3.71 3.01 22.92
CA ASP A 175 -4.42 1.87 22.34
C ASP A 175 -4.75 0.82 23.43
N TRP A 176 -3.85 0.61 24.39
CA TRP A 176 -4.08 -0.28 25.53
C TRP A 176 -5.15 0.27 26.48
N LEU A 177 -5.06 1.54 26.87
CA LEU A 177 -6.02 2.19 27.77
C LEU A 177 -7.45 2.17 27.20
N PHE A 178 -7.63 2.55 25.93
CA PHE A 178 -8.93 2.48 25.27
C PHE A 178 -9.40 1.04 25.13
N GLY A 179 -8.49 0.14 24.70
CA GLY A 179 -8.79 -1.26 24.47
C GLY A 179 -9.31 -1.95 25.72
N ILE A 180 -8.56 -1.85 26.83
CA ILE A 180 -8.87 -2.57 28.06
C ILE A 180 -10.13 -2.02 28.74
N ASN A 181 -10.27 -0.69 28.83
CA ASN A 181 -11.39 -0.07 29.52
C ASN A 181 -12.71 -0.30 28.80
N LEU A 182 -12.75 -0.04 27.50
CA LEU A 182 -14.00 -0.18 26.73
C LEU A 182 -14.38 -1.65 26.53
N SER A 183 -13.40 -2.54 26.29
CA SER A 183 -13.69 -3.98 26.14
C SER A 183 -14.22 -4.60 27.43
N ARG A 184 -13.65 -4.23 28.59
CA ARG A 184 -14.15 -4.69 29.91
C ARG A 184 -15.52 -4.11 30.22
N ALA A 185 -15.74 -2.82 29.94
CA ALA A 185 -17.05 -2.19 30.12
C ALA A 185 -18.14 -2.91 29.32
N LEU A 186 -17.91 -3.18 28.03
CA LEU A 186 -18.82 -3.91 27.15
C LEU A 186 -19.05 -5.35 27.62
N THR A 187 -17.99 -6.06 27.97
CA THR A 187 -18.10 -7.46 28.43
C THR A 187 -18.87 -7.56 29.74
N LEU A 188 -18.62 -6.66 30.70
CA LEU A 188 -19.31 -6.65 31.99
C LEU A 188 -20.75 -6.18 31.87
N SER A 189 -21.07 -5.24 30.98
CA SER A 189 -22.45 -4.83 30.73
C SER A 189 -23.29 -5.99 30.16
N VAL A 190 -22.75 -6.74 29.20
CA VAL A 190 -23.40 -7.95 28.68
C VAL A 190 -23.55 -8.99 29.78
N LYS A 191 -22.49 -9.29 30.55
CA LYS A 191 -22.57 -10.22 31.67
C LYS A 191 -23.65 -9.82 32.68
N LYS A 192 -23.78 -8.52 32.98
CA LYS A 192 -24.79 -7.99 33.90
C LYS A 192 -26.20 -8.19 33.34
N ALA A 193 -26.41 -7.89 32.06
CA ALA A 193 -27.72 -7.93 31.40
C ALA A 193 -28.20 -9.34 31.08
N THR A 194 -27.32 -10.22 30.59
CA THR A 194 -27.70 -11.56 30.09
C THR A 194 -27.34 -12.69 31.05
N LYS A 195 -26.62 -12.39 32.15
CA LYS A 195 -25.99 -13.38 33.05
C LYS A 195 -24.97 -14.31 32.37
N GLN A 196 -24.68 -14.10 31.08
CA GLN A 196 -23.72 -14.88 30.32
C GLN A 196 -22.42 -14.10 30.11
N TYR A 197 -21.29 -14.75 30.34
CA TYR A 197 -19.99 -14.16 30.04
C TYR A 197 -19.69 -14.30 28.54
N LYS A 198 -19.52 -13.17 27.85
CA LYS A 198 -19.06 -13.13 26.46
C LYS A 198 -18.02 -12.04 26.29
N THR A 199 -16.80 -12.42 25.96
CA THR A 199 -15.71 -11.46 25.72
C THR A 199 -16.04 -10.61 24.50
N LEU A 200 -16.13 -9.30 24.71
CA LEU A 200 -16.27 -8.30 23.65
C LEU A 200 -15.00 -7.48 23.57
N SER A 201 -14.55 -7.22 22.33
CA SER A 201 -13.36 -6.42 22.06
C SER A 201 -13.73 -5.15 21.31
N VAL A 202 -13.18 -4.03 21.73
CA VAL A 202 -13.17 -2.78 21.00
C VAL A 202 -11.83 -2.10 21.23
N GLY A 203 -11.39 -1.34 20.24
CA GLY A 203 -10.18 -0.54 20.34
C GLY A 203 -10.40 0.81 19.70
N ARG A 204 -9.51 1.75 20.00
CA ARG A 204 -9.59 3.15 19.54
C ARG A 204 -9.81 3.27 18.02
N VAL A 205 -9.24 2.38 17.22
CA VAL A 205 -9.41 2.34 15.76
C VAL A 205 -10.45 1.30 15.30
N GLN A 206 -10.55 0.16 16.00
CA GLN A 206 -11.47 -0.92 15.64
C GLN A 206 -12.94 -0.50 15.75
N GLY A 207 -13.31 0.22 16.81
CA GLY A 207 -14.68 0.70 17.03
C GLY A 207 -15.16 1.64 15.92
N PRO A 208 -14.46 2.76 15.66
CA PRO A 208 -14.82 3.66 14.57
C PRO A 208 -14.81 3.00 13.18
N THR A 209 -13.91 2.05 12.95
CA THR A 209 -13.90 1.25 11.71
C THR A 209 -15.18 0.47 11.54
N LEU A 210 -15.59 -0.26 12.59
CA LEU A 210 -16.82 -1.04 12.57
C LEU A 210 -18.03 -0.12 12.34
N ASN A 211 -18.01 1.08 12.92
CA ASN A 211 -19.05 2.06 12.70
C ASN A 211 -19.18 2.47 11.22
N PHE A 212 -18.09 2.66 10.48
CA PHE A 212 -18.19 2.91 9.02
C PHE A 212 -18.90 1.78 8.28
N ILE A 213 -18.65 0.53 8.66
CA ILE A 213 -19.30 -0.63 8.05
C ILE A 213 -20.78 -0.64 8.42
N LYS A 214 -21.10 -0.37 9.69
CA LYS A 214 -22.48 -0.26 10.20
C LYS A 214 -23.26 0.80 9.43
N GLU A 215 -22.77 2.04 9.38
CA GLU A 215 -23.41 3.16 8.67
C GLU A 215 -23.62 2.84 7.18
N LYS A 216 -22.64 2.17 6.55
CA LYS A 216 -22.77 1.76 5.15
C LYS A 216 -23.87 0.71 4.96
N GLU A 217 -23.97 -0.26 5.86
CA GLU A 217 -25.00 -1.29 5.80
C GLU A 217 -26.39 -0.73 6.12
N GLU A 218 -26.51 0.17 7.09
CA GLU A 218 -27.77 0.91 7.36
C GLU A 218 -28.24 1.67 6.11
N ALA A 219 -27.34 2.44 5.47
CA ALA A 219 -27.65 3.18 4.25
C ALA A 219 -28.04 2.28 3.06
N ILE A 220 -27.56 1.03 3.01
CA ILE A 220 -27.96 0.05 1.99
C ILE A 220 -29.35 -0.51 2.30
N ARG A 221 -29.61 -0.84 3.57
CA ARG A 221 -30.88 -1.43 4.01
C ARG A 221 -32.03 -0.44 3.94
N SER A 222 -31.77 0.85 4.16
CA SER A 222 -32.77 1.91 4.08
C SER A 222 -32.89 2.51 2.66
N PHE A 223 -32.18 1.98 1.67
CA PHE A 223 -32.19 2.53 0.32
C PHE A 223 -33.45 2.11 -0.44
N VAL A 224 -34.21 3.09 -0.93
CA VAL A 224 -35.36 2.88 -1.80
C VAL A 224 -34.94 3.22 -3.24
N PRO A 225 -34.94 2.25 -4.18
CA PRO A 225 -34.60 2.51 -5.57
C PRO A 225 -35.63 3.44 -6.23
N VAL A 226 -35.16 4.52 -6.82
CA VAL A 226 -35.97 5.45 -7.61
C VAL A 226 -35.80 5.12 -9.11
N PRO A 227 -36.91 5.02 -9.88
CA PRO A 227 -36.82 4.83 -11.32
C PRO A 227 -36.24 6.07 -12.01
N TYR A 228 -35.49 5.85 -13.08
CA TYR A 228 -35.06 6.87 -14.01
C TYR A 228 -34.96 6.27 -15.41
N TRP A 229 -34.91 7.10 -16.43
CA TRP A 229 -34.91 6.71 -17.82
C TRP A 229 -33.66 7.25 -18.54
N ASN A 230 -33.19 6.49 -19.50
CA ASN A 230 -32.22 6.93 -20.49
C ASN A 230 -32.85 6.74 -21.88
N VAL A 231 -32.89 7.82 -22.66
CA VAL A 231 -33.39 7.78 -24.04
C VAL A 231 -32.21 7.57 -24.98
N ASN A 232 -32.30 6.53 -25.80
CA ASN A 232 -31.27 6.11 -26.73
C ASN A 232 -31.82 6.04 -28.16
N ALA A 233 -31.02 6.54 -29.11
CA ALA A 233 -31.24 6.35 -30.53
C ALA A 233 -30.23 5.32 -31.07
N GLU A 234 -30.74 4.19 -31.53
CA GLU A 234 -29.94 3.18 -32.21
C GLU A 234 -29.87 3.52 -33.70
N ILE A 235 -28.67 3.44 -34.26
CA ILE A 235 -28.44 3.67 -35.69
C ILE A 235 -27.60 2.54 -36.26
N ARG A 236 -27.83 2.21 -37.53
CA ARG A 236 -26.90 1.39 -38.32
C ARG A 236 -26.08 2.30 -39.22
N PHE A 237 -24.77 2.31 -39.01
CA PHE A 237 -23.86 3.13 -39.79
C PHE A 237 -22.69 2.28 -40.30
N ARG A 238 -22.56 2.19 -41.63
CA ARG A 238 -21.51 1.38 -42.30
C ARG A 238 -21.41 -0.06 -41.77
N GLY A 239 -22.56 -0.71 -41.56
CA GLY A 239 -22.65 -2.07 -41.04
C GLY A 239 -22.47 -2.22 -39.52
N GLN A 240 -22.20 -1.13 -38.79
CA GLN A 240 -22.06 -1.14 -37.33
C GLN A 240 -23.34 -0.62 -36.65
N ALA A 241 -23.82 -1.34 -35.64
CA ALA A 241 -24.86 -0.85 -34.75
C ALA A 241 -24.24 0.07 -33.69
N LEU A 242 -24.79 1.29 -33.56
CA LEU A 242 -24.31 2.31 -32.64
C LEU A 242 -25.48 2.84 -31.81
N ILE A 243 -25.19 3.15 -30.56
CA ILE A 243 -26.16 3.71 -29.62
C ILE A 243 -25.73 5.14 -29.30
N LEU A 244 -26.58 6.11 -29.65
CA LEU A 244 -26.42 7.49 -29.25
C LEU A 244 -27.32 7.76 -28.04
N GLU A 245 -26.75 8.36 -27.01
CA GLU A 245 -27.47 8.68 -25.77
C GLU A 245 -27.96 10.13 -25.83
N HIS A 246 -29.19 10.38 -25.39
CA HIS A 246 -29.74 11.74 -25.30
C HIS A 246 -28.88 12.63 -24.38
N GLU A 247 -28.75 13.92 -24.69
CA GLU A 247 -27.85 14.85 -24.00
C GLU A 247 -28.11 14.98 -22.49
N LYS A 248 -29.37 14.86 -22.07
CA LYS A 248 -29.75 14.89 -20.65
C LYS A 248 -29.22 13.68 -19.86
N GLY A 249 -28.86 12.59 -20.54
CA GLY A 249 -28.41 11.37 -19.90
C GLY A 249 -29.52 10.76 -19.05
N ARG A 250 -29.48 11.00 -17.74
CA ARG A 250 -30.48 10.53 -16.77
C ARG A 250 -31.69 11.48 -16.77
N ILE A 251 -32.87 10.93 -17.00
CA ILE A 251 -34.17 11.62 -16.95
C ILE A 251 -34.98 10.98 -15.83
N ASP A 252 -35.43 11.75 -14.85
CA ASP A 252 -36.15 11.22 -13.66
C ASP A 252 -37.68 11.19 -13.84
N ASP A 253 -38.19 11.77 -14.92
CA ASP A 253 -39.63 11.84 -15.23
C ASP A 253 -40.00 10.96 -16.45
N LEU A 254 -41.04 10.14 -16.31
CA LEU A 254 -41.48 9.22 -17.36
C LEU A 254 -42.12 9.97 -18.54
N ASP A 255 -42.91 11.00 -18.27
CA ASP A 255 -43.64 11.74 -19.28
C ASP A 255 -42.68 12.54 -20.16
N GLU A 256 -41.64 13.11 -19.57
CA GLU A 256 -40.54 13.74 -20.29
C GLU A 256 -39.81 12.75 -21.20
N ALA A 257 -39.42 11.58 -20.69
CA ALA A 257 -38.75 10.56 -21.49
C ALA A 257 -39.63 10.07 -22.66
N THR A 258 -40.93 9.93 -22.42
CA THR A 258 -41.93 9.52 -23.42
C THR A 258 -42.15 10.62 -24.46
N SER A 259 -42.21 11.88 -24.04
CA SER A 259 -42.34 13.04 -24.91
C SER A 259 -41.15 13.15 -25.87
N ILE A 260 -39.92 12.96 -25.39
CA ILE A 260 -38.71 12.95 -26.23
C ILE A 260 -38.76 11.82 -27.27
N ILE A 261 -39.22 10.62 -26.90
CA ILE A 261 -39.34 9.52 -27.86
C ILE A 261 -40.39 9.81 -28.92
N ASN A 262 -41.55 10.32 -28.50
CA ASN A 262 -42.65 10.62 -29.41
C ASN A 262 -42.29 11.75 -30.38
N SER A 263 -41.58 12.80 -29.92
CA SER A 263 -41.10 13.86 -30.81
C SER A 263 -40.10 13.36 -31.84
N CYS A 264 -39.26 12.38 -31.48
CA CYS A 264 -38.23 11.82 -32.36
C CYS A 264 -38.74 10.68 -33.26
N ARG A 265 -39.96 10.19 -33.06
CA ARG A 265 -40.50 9.04 -33.79
C ARG A 265 -40.66 9.40 -35.27
N ASP A 266 -40.19 8.50 -36.14
CA ASP A 266 -40.21 8.64 -37.60
C ASP A 266 -39.42 9.84 -38.18
N GLU A 267 -38.70 10.57 -37.32
CA GLU A 267 -37.87 11.70 -37.71
C GLU A 267 -36.45 11.25 -38.08
N ASN A 268 -35.88 11.91 -39.09
CA ASN A 268 -34.48 11.70 -39.47
C ASN A 268 -33.55 12.48 -38.55
N GLY A 269 -32.40 11.88 -38.26
CA GLY A 269 -31.32 12.53 -37.52
C GLY A 269 -30.29 13.15 -38.46
N VAL A 270 -29.65 14.24 -38.02
CA VAL A 270 -28.52 14.84 -38.73
C VAL A 270 -27.34 15.00 -37.78
N ILE A 271 -26.15 14.61 -38.22
CA ILE A 271 -24.91 14.90 -37.50
C ILE A 271 -24.66 16.41 -37.53
N THR A 272 -24.74 17.06 -36.38
CA THR A 272 -24.55 18.50 -36.25
C THR A 272 -23.11 18.88 -35.94
N GLU A 273 -22.41 18.05 -35.16
CA GLU A 273 -21.07 18.36 -34.69
C GLU A 273 -20.23 17.10 -34.49
N ILE A 274 -18.92 17.20 -34.75
CA ILE A 274 -17.92 16.18 -34.44
C ILE A 274 -16.78 16.88 -33.72
N ILE A 275 -16.61 16.57 -32.43
CA ILE A 275 -15.59 17.17 -31.58
C ILE A 275 -14.52 16.12 -31.32
N SER A 276 -13.30 16.34 -31.81
CA SER A 276 -12.14 15.51 -31.51
C SER A 276 -11.14 16.28 -30.66
N ARG A 277 -10.67 15.67 -29.58
CA ARG A 277 -9.69 16.26 -28.66
C ARG A 277 -8.65 15.24 -28.29
N GLU A 278 -7.38 15.65 -28.37
CA GLU A 278 -6.29 14.87 -27.80
C GLU A 278 -6.24 15.07 -26.28
N LEU A 279 -6.17 13.95 -25.58
CA LEU A 279 -6.08 13.86 -24.14
C LEU A 279 -4.73 13.23 -23.79
N LYS A 280 -3.92 13.99 -23.05
CA LYS A 280 -2.66 13.50 -22.48
C LYS A 280 -2.91 12.92 -21.10
N PHE A 281 -2.48 11.68 -20.90
CA PHE A 281 -2.56 10.95 -19.65
C PHE A 281 -1.16 10.81 -19.07
N PRO A 282 -0.82 11.58 -18.02
CA PRO A 282 0.51 11.51 -17.44
C PRO A 282 0.77 10.16 -16.78
N PRO A 283 2.04 9.76 -16.67
CA PRO A 283 2.45 8.57 -15.95
C PRO A 283 1.92 8.54 -14.51
N PRO A 284 1.70 7.34 -13.95
CA PRO A 284 1.38 7.19 -12.54
C PRO A 284 2.62 7.46 -11.68
N SER A 285 2.40 7.96 -10.47
CA SER A 285 3.47 8.00 -9.46
C SER A 285 3.79 6.62 -8.91
N ASN A 286 4.94 6.48 -8.28
CA ASN A 286 5.34 5.27 -7.56
C ASN A 286 4.40 4.96 -6.39
N PHE A 287 4.41 3.71 -5.95
CA PHE A 287 3.51 3.25 -4.88
C PHE A 287 3.97 3.75 -3.51
N ASN A 288 3.03 4.22 -2.70
CA ASN A 288 3.10 4.04 -1.25
C ASN A 288 2.42 2.71 -0.86
N LEU A 289 2.49 2.31 0.41
CA LEU A 289 1.89 1.06 0.88
C LEU A 289 0.40 0.92 0.52
N GLY A 290 -0.38 1.97 0.79
CA GLY A 290 -1.82 1.93 0.55
C GLY A 290 -2.18 1.91 -0.93
N ASP A 291 -1.36 2.49 -1.80
CA ASP A 291 -1.56 2.44 -3.24
C ASP A 291 -1.24 1.04 -3.78
N LEU A 292 -0.17 0.41 -3.28
CA LEU A 292 0.15 -0.98 -3.57
C LEU A 292 -0.98 -1.92 -3.11
N GLN A 293 -1.49 -1.76 -1.88
CA GLN A 293 -2.59 -2.57 -1.34
C GLN A 293 -3.87 -2.46 -2.17
N ARG A 294 -4.20 -1.25 -2.64
CA ARG A 294 -5.37 -1.03 -3.52
C ARG A 294 -5.17 -1.66 -4.89
N ALA A 295 -3.98 -1.50 -5.49
CA ALA A 295 -3.66 -2.09 -6.79
C ALA A 295 -3.64 -3.63 -6.73
N ALA A 296 -3.01 -4.20 -5.71
CA ALA A 296 -2.97 -5.65 -5.49
C ALA A 296 -4.37 -6.24 -5.25
N TYR A 297 -5.24 -5.54 -4.53
CA TYR A 297 -6.63 -5.96 -4.39
C TYR A 297 -7.41 -5.85 -5.71
N ALA A 298 -7.22 -4.77 -6.47
CA ALA A 298 -7.90 -4.59 -7.75
C ALA A 298 -7.56 -5.73 -8.72
N GLU A 299 -6.27 -6.04 -8.85
CA GLU A 299 -5.73 -7.02 -9.79
C GLU A 299 -5.92 -8.47 -9.29
N TYR A 300 -5.52 -8.76 -8.06
CA TYR A 300 -5.37 -10.13 -7.55
C TYR A 300 -6.32 -10.50 -6.41
N LYS A 301 -7.15 -9.57 -5.95
CA LYS A 301 -8.02 -9.71 -4.76
C LYS A 301 -7.26 -10.00 -3.45
N TYR A 302 -5.95 -9.77 -3.43
CA TYR A 302 -5.14 -9.88 -2.22
C TYR A 302 -5.55 -8.83 -1.19
N THR A 303 -5.80 -9.26 0.05
CA THR A 303 -6.16 -8.34 1.12
C THR A 303 -4.98 -7.41 1.47
N PRO A 304 -5.23 -6.25 2.09
CA PRO A 304 -4.17 -5.34 2.53
C PRO A 304 -3.12 -6.05 3.41
N ARG A 305 -3.55 -6.99 4.27
CA ARG A 305 -2.66 -7.80 5.12
C ARG A 305 -1.75 -8.71 4.30
N VAL A 306 -2.32 -9.48 3.36
CA VAL A 306 -1.53 -10.38 2.49
C VAL A 306 -0.51 -9.58 1.68
N THR A 307 -0.92 -8.42 1.16
CA THR A 307 -0.03 -7.53 0.41
C THR A 307 1.13 -7.02 1.26
N LEU A 308 0.86 -6.52 2.47
CA LEU A 308 1.91 -6.03 3.38
C LEU A 308 2.89 -7.15 3.77
N GLN A 309 2.38 -8.31 4.20
CA GLN A 309 3.24 -9.46 4.55
C GLN A 309 4.12 -9.91 3.38
N THR A 310 3.58 -9.84 2.16
CA THR A 310 4.32 -10.17 0.94
C THR A 310 5.40 -9.13 0.64
N ALA A 311 5.07 -7.85 0.71
CA ALA A 311 6.04 -6.77 0.54
C ALA A 311 7.15 -6.83 1.61
N GLU A 312 6.83 -7.13 2.87
CA GLU A 312 7.81 -7.34 3.95
C GLU A 312 8.76 -8.51 3.62
N ARG A 313 8.25 -9.64 3.12
CA ARG A 313 9.11 -10.75 2.66
C ARG A 313 10.03 -10.34 1.51
N LEU A 314 9.52 -9.58 0.53
CA LEU A 314 10.32 -9.09 -0.59
C LEU A 314 11.42 -8.11 -0.12
N TYR A 315 11.10 -7.23 0.83
CA TYR A 315 12.04 -6.32 1.47
C TYR A 315 13.11 -7.07 2.28
N LEU A 316 12.74 -8.09 3.07
CA LEU A 316 13.71 -8.94 3.79
C LEU A 316 14.60 -9.76 2.84
N ASN A 317 14.17 -9.96 1.59
CA ASN A 317 15.00 -10.50 0.50
C ASN A 317 15.80 -9.40 -0.25
N ALA A 318 15.66 -8.14 0.15
CA ALA A 318 16.16 -6.93 -0.51
C ALA A 318 15.86 -6.86 -2.00
N LEU A 319 14.67 -7.31 -2.39
CA LEU A 319 14.18 -7.18 -3.75
C LEU A 319 13.46 -5.84 -3.94
N ILE A 320 12.90 -5.29 -2.86
CA ILE A 320 12.23 -3.99 -2.85
C ILE A 320 12.69 -3.15 -1.67
N SER A 321 12.42 -1.85 -1.73
CA SER A 321 12.56 -0.93 -0.61
C SER A 321 11.55 -1.20 0.51
N TYR A 322 11.80 -0.58 1.66
CA TYR A 322 11.00 -0.74 2.86
C TYR A 322 9.52 -0.40 2.60
N PRO A 323 8.59 -1.33 2.89
CA PRO A 323 7.25 -1.22 2.32
C PRO A 323 6.30 -0.34 3.11
N ARG A 324 6.63 0.07 4.34
CA ARG A 324 5.77 0.92 5.17
C ARG A 324 6.10 2.40 4.99
N THR A 325 6.00 2.85 3.75
CA THR A 325 6.19 4.26 3.37
C THR A 325 4.86 4.90 2.98
N SER A 326 4.69 6.17 3.31
CA SER A 326 3.60 7.02 2.80
C SER A 326 3.98 7.78 1.52
N SER A 327 5.27 7.80 1.16
CA SER A 327 5.82 8.55 0.04
C SER A 327 5.42 7.95 -1.31
N GLN A 328 5.17 8.83 -2.26
CA GLN A 328 5.04 8.52 -3.68
C GLN A 328 6.21 9.09 -4.49
N LYS A 329 7.27 9.51 -3.81
CA LYS A 329 8.44 10.15 -4.39
C LYS A 329 9.68 9.25 -4.35
N ILE A 330 10.46 9.26 -5.43
CA ILE A 330 11.77 8.61 -5.50
C ILE A 330 12.83 9.72 -5.57
N PRO A 331 13.69 9.88 -4.55
CA PRO A 331 14.73 10.90 -4.55
C PRO A 331 15.82 10.62 -5.60
N PRO A 332 16.53 11.65 -6.10
CA PRO A 332 17.61 11.49 -7.08
C PRO A 332 18.79 10.63 -6.61
N SER A 333 18.93 10.41 -5.30
CA SER A 333 19.97 9.56 -4.72
C SER A 333 19.80 8.07 -5.03
N ILE A 334 18.68 7.65 -5.62
CA ILE A 334 18.42 6.27 -6.03
C ILE A 334 18.87 6.09 -7.48
N ASP A 335 19.80 5.16 -7.72
CA ASP A 335 20.31 4.82 -9.06
C ASP A 335 19.28 4.00 -9.85
N ILE A 336 18.34 4.70 -10.49
CA ILE A 336 17.32 4.11 -11.36
C ILE A 336 17.95 3.35 -12.55
N PRO A 337 19.00 3.88 -13.24
CA PRO A 337 19.70 3.10 -14.26
C PRO A 337 20.22 1.74 -13.77
N GLU A 338 20.81 1.66 -12.58
CA GLU A 338 21.26 0.39 -11.99
C GLU A 338 20.09 -0.56 -11.72
N ILE A 339 18.99 -0.04 -11.17
CA ILE A 339 17.77 -0.81 -10.95
C ILE A 339 17.26 -1.41 -12.27
N LEU A 340 17.18 -0.61 -13.34
CA LEU A 340 16.72 -1.07 -14.66
C LEU A 340 17.68 -2.12 -15.27
N ARG A 341 19.00 -1.93 -15.15
CA ARG A 341 20.00 -2.94 -15.58
C ARG A 341 19.86 -4.26 -14.81
N GLY A 342 19.51 -4.18 -13.53
CA GLY A 342 19.20 -5.36 -12.72
C GLY A 342 17.94 -6.08 -13.19
N LEU A 343 16.87 -5.31 -13.44
CA LEU A 343 15.57 -5.84 -13.90
C LEU A 343 15.62 -6.41 -15.32
N SER A 344 16.44 -5.85 -16.23
CA SER A 344 16.53 -6.31 -17.63
C SER A 344 17.04 -7.75 -17.78
N LYS A 345 17.65 -8.30 -16.72
CA LYS A 345 18.06 -9.71 -16.62
C LYS A 345 16.86 -10.68 -16.56
N LEU A 346 15.67 -10.18 -16.20
CA LEU A 346 14.42 -10.96 -16.24
C LEU A 346 13.75 -10.77 -17.59
N SER A 347 13.49 -11.86 -18.32
CA SER A 347 12.91 -11.84 -19.68
C SER A 347 11.67 -10.93 -19.81
N ARG A 348 10.74 -11.00 -18.84
CA ARG A 348 9.52 -10.18 -18.81
C ARG A 348 9.74 -8.66 -18.65
N PHE A 349 10.93 -8.24 -18.24
CA PHE A 349 11.29 -6.83 -18.05
C PHE A 349 12.42 -6.37 -18.97
N LYS A 350 13.04 -7.28 -19.73
CA LYS A 350 14.16 -6.98 -20.63
C LYS A 350 13.85 -5.86 -21.61
N GLU A 351 12.81 -6.04 -22.43
CA GLU A 351 12.39 -5.04 -23.42
C GLU A 351 11.99 -3.69 -22.80
N PRO A 352 11.08 -3.60 -21.81
CA PRO A 352 10.70 -2.30 -21.25
C PRO A 352 11.87 -1.62 -20.51
N ALA A 353 12.74 -2.37 -19.81
CA ALA A 353 13.89 -1.79 -19.12
C ALA A 353 14.92 -1.25 -20.13
N ASN A 354 15.25 -2.01 -21.17
CA ASN A 354 16.18 -1.57 -22.21
C ASN A 354 15.66 -0.35 -22.95
N LYS A 355 14.36 -0.32 -23.28
CA LYS A 355 13.73 0.86 -23.90
C LYS A 355 13.85 2.11 -23.03
N LEU A 356 13.64 1.98 -21.71
CA LEU A 356 13.79 3.09 -20.78
C LEU A 356 15.25 3.54 -20.64
N LEU A 357 16.20 2.61 -20.63
CA LEU A 357 17.64 2.92 -20.55
C LEU A 357 18.17 3.72 -21.75
N LEU A 358 17.44 3.75 -22.88
CA LEU A 358 17.78 4.56 -24.05
C LEU A 358 17.26 6.01 -23.96
N LYS A 359 16.45 6.36 -22.95
CA LYS A 359 15.95 7.73 -22.77
C LYS A 359 17.07 8.65 -22.29
N SER A 360 17.04 9.91 -22.74
CA SER A 360 17.95 10.96 -22.30
C SER A 360 17.76 11.36 -20.83
N SER A 361 16.55 11.20 -20.30
CA SER A 361 16.22 11.44 -18.89
C SER A 361 15.37 10.29 -18.32
N LEU A 362 15.70 9.89 -17.09
CA LEU A 362 15.07 8.81 -16.34
C LEU A 362 14.48 9.35 -15.02
N GLU A 363 13.73 10.44 -15.11
CA GLU A 363 13.05 11.02 -13.95
C GLU A 363 11.67 10.38 -13.74
N PRO A 364 11.42 9.76 -12.57
CA PRO A 364 10.12 9.18 -12.28
C PRO A 364 9.11 10.28 -11.98
N ARG A 365 7.88 10.11 -12.46
CA ARG A 365 6.77 11.00 -12.10
C ARG A 365 6.57 10.99 -10.58
N GLN A 366 6.84 12.13 -9.95
CA GLN A 366 6.68 12.30 -8.51
C GLN A 366 5.20 12.44 -8.13
N GLY A 367 4.79 11.75 -7.06
CA GLY A 367 3.45 11.91 -6.48
C GLY A 367 3.35 13.06 -5.49
N LYS A 368 2.13 13.30 -4.98
CA LYS A 368 1.86 14.39 -4.03
C LYS A 368 2.32 14.08 -2.61
N LYS A 369 2.24 12.81 -2.21
CA LYS A 369 2.55 12.38 -0.84
C LYS A 369 4.04 12.18 -0.66
N ASP A 370 4.53 12.57 0.51
CA ASP A 370 5.94 12.50 0.88
C ASP A 370 6.09 11.81 2.24
N ASP A 371 7.28 11.26 2.46
CA ASP A 371 7.69 10.62 3.70
C ASP A 371 9.18 10.92 3.89
N PRO A 372 9.56 11.74 4.88
CA PRO A 372 10.95 12.15 5.05
C PRO A 372 11.92 10.99 5.30
N ALA A 373 11.44 9.88 5.87
CA ALA A 373 12.28 8.74 6.23
C ALA A 373 12.48 7.77 5.06
N HIS A 374 11.48 7.66 4.18
CA HIS A 374 11.42 6.60 3.19
C HIS A 374 11.02 7.09 1.81
N PRO A 375 11.75 6.69 0.75
CA PRO A 375 11.27 6.86 -0.61
C PRO A 375 10.01 6.02 -0.85
N ALA A 376 9.35 6.23 -1.99
CA ALA A 376 8.30 5.37 -2.49
C ALA A 376 8.78 3.92 -2.66
N LEU A 377 7.84 2.98 -2.68
CA LEU A 377 8.12 1.58 -2.99
C LEU A 377 8.71 1.43 -4.38
N HIS A 378 9.90 0.85 -4.45
CA HIS A 378 10.63 0.57 -5.69
C HIS A 378 11.43 -0.73 -5.57
N PRO A 379 11.73 -1.42 -6.69
CA PRO A 379 12.65 -2.55 -6.67
C PRO A 379 14.10 -2.08 -6.49
N THR A 380 14.94 -2.92 -5.90
CA THR A 380 16.36 -2.61 -5.65
C THR A 380 17.28 -2.93 -6.83
N GLY A 381 16.74 -3.50 -7.92
CA GLY A 381 17.52 -4.08 -9.02
C GLY A 381 18.00 -5.51 -8.75
N LYS A 382 17.95 -5.99 -7.50
CA LYS A 382 18.23 -7.41 -7.21
C LYS A 382 17.09 -8.29 -7.73
N ILE A 383 17.48 -9.43 -8.31
CA ILE A 383 16.54 -10.42 -8.85
C ILE A 383 16.62 -11.73 -8.06
N SER A 384 15.52 -12.46 -8.04
CA SER A 384 15.46 -13.81 -7.49
C SER A 384 14.74 -14.73 -8.46
N SER A 385 15.29 -15.92 -8.69
CA SER A 385 14.70 -16.95 -9.55
C SER A 385 13.63 -17.78 -8.86
N ARG A 386 13.51 -17.70 -7.52
CA ARG A 386 12.59 -18.53 -6.72
C ARG A 386 11.65 -17.67 -5.88
N LEU A 387 10.62 -17.11 -6.52
CA LEU A 387 9.54 -16.41 -5.83
C LEU A 387 8.28 -17.27 -5.84
N SER A 388 7.55 -17.27 -4.72
CA SER A 388 6.18 -17.78 -4.72
C SER A 388 5.31 -16.99 -5.69
N LYS A 389 4.16 -17.53 -6.08
CA LYS A 389 3.22 -16.82 -6.97
C LYS A 389 2.86 -15.44 -6.43
N THR A 390 2.47 -15.37 -5.15
CA THR A 390 2.11 -14.12 -4.47
C THR A 390 3.28 -13.14 -4.41
N ASP A 391 4.50 -13.60 -4.09
CA ASP A 391 5.71 -12.76 -4.08
C ASP A 391 6.00 -12.21 -5.48
N SER A 392 5.92 -13.07 -6.51
CA SER A 392 6.12 -12.67 -7.91
C SER A 392 5.07 -11.66 -8.36
N ASP A 393 3.81 -11.83 -7.99
CA ASP A 393 2.72 -10.95 -8.40
C ASP A 393 2.89 -9.54 -7.80
N ILE A 394 3.21 -9.43 -6.51
CA ILE A 394 3.50 -8.14 -5.87
C ILE A 394 4.79 -7.52 -6.38
N PHE A 395 5.86 -8.30 -6.55
CA PHE A 395 7.12 -7.81 -7.09
C PHE A 395 6.96 -7.26 -8.51
N ASN A 396 6.22 -7.97 -9.37
CA ASN A 396 5.95 -7.52 -10.73
C ASN A 396 5.14 -6.23 -10.76
N LEU A 397 4.15 -6.09 -9.89
CA LEU A 397 3.33 -4.89 -9.77
C LEU A 397 4.19 -3.66 -9.40
N ILE A 398 5.12 -3.82 -8.45
CA ILE A 398 6.06 -2.76 -8.05
C ILE A 398 7.03 -2.43 -9.18
N CYS A 399 7.63 -3.42 -9.84
CA CYS A 399 8.57 -3.21 -10.96
C CYS A 399 7.91 -2.48 -12.14
N ARG A 400 6.71 -2.92 -12.54
CA ARG A 400 5.96 -2.27 -13.62
C ARG A 400 5.52 -0.87 -13.25
N ARG A 401 5.19 -0.61 -11.96
CA ARG A 401 4.87 0.75 -11.52
C ARG A 401 6.05 1.69 -11.64
N LEU A 402 7.26 1.25 -11.25
CA LEU A 402 8.48 2.04 -11.44
C LEU A 402 8.69 2.36 -12.92
N MET A 403 8.71 1.33 -13.79
CA MET A 403 8.90 1.53 -15.22
C MET A 403 7.83 2.44 -15.83
N ALA A 404 6.56 2.27 -15.44
CA ALA A 404 5.49 3.14 -15.88
C ALA A 404 5.69 4.59 -15.44
N SER A 405 6.19 4.84 -14.23
CA SER A 405 6.47 6.20 -13.75
C SER A 405 7.58 6.92 -14.54
N LEU A 406 8.41 6.16 -15.26
CA LEU A 406 9.50 6.65 -16.12
C LEU A 406 9.09 6.78 -17.59
N GLY A 407 7.88 6.33 -17.94
CA GLY A 407 7.37 6.40 -19.31
C GLY A 407 6.91 7.81 -19.70
N ASP A 408 6.70 8.02 -20.99
CA ASP A 408 6.11 9.25 -21.50
C ASP A 408 4.60 9.27 -21.28
N ASP A 409 4.00 10.47 -21.36
CA ASP A 409 2.55 10.64 -21.39
C ASP A 409 1.92 9.73 -22.46
N ALA A 410 0.79 9.13 -22.13
CA ALA A 410 -0.01 8.43 -23.13
C ALA A 410 -0.96 9.44 -23.80
N VAL A 411 -1.05 9.41 -25.12
CA VAL A 411 -1.90 10.31 -25.91
C VAL A 411 -3.07 9.51 -26.47
N ARG A 412 -4.28 9.95 -26.16
CA ARG A 412 -5.52 9.33 -26.66
C ARG A 412 -6.41 10.39 -27.27
N GLU A 413 -7.10 10.03 -28.34
CA GLU A 413 -8.06 10.90 -29.01
C GLU A 413 -9.46 10.55 -28.52
N SER A 414 -10.14 11.50 -27.89
CA SER A 414 -11.57 11.40 -27.58
C SER A 414 -12.36 12.08 -28.69
N THR A 415 -13.32 11.36 -29.26
CA THR A 415 -14.21 11.85 -30.30
C THR A 415 -15.64 11.79 -29.79
N ILE A 416 -16.35 12.92 -29.82
CA ILE A 416 -17.77 13.03 -29.51
C ILE A 416 -18.49 13.41 -30.79
N VAL A 417 -19.43 12.56 -31.20
CA VAL A 417 -20.31 12.84 -32.34
C VAL A 417 -21.65 13.25 -31.78
N ILE A 418 -22.14 14.43 -32.19
CA ILE A 418 -23.43 14.98 -31.78
C ILE A 418 -24.36 14.94 -32.99
N ALA A 419 -25.54 14.39 -32.76
CA ALA A 419 -26.61 14.31 -33.73
C ALA A 419 -27.85 15.00 -33.18
N ARG A 420 -28.66 15.57 -34.07
CA ARG A 420 -29.94 16.17 -33.73
C ARG A 420 -31.08 15.41 -34.38
N ILE A 421 -32.10 15.07 -33.60
CA ILE A 421 -33.34 14.40 -34.04
C ILE A 421 -34.49 15.20 -33.43
N ALA A 422 -35.42 15.70 -34.24
CA ALA A 422 -36.60 16.46 -33.78
C ALA A 422 -36.29 17.57 -32.75
N GLY A 423 -35.18 18.28 -32.92
CA GLY A 423 -34.76 19.35 -32.00
C GLY A 423 -33.92 18.90 -30.79
N HIS A 424 -33.90 17.60 -30.47
CA HIS A 424 -33.14 17.00 -29.36
C HIS A 424 -31.73 16.58 -29.77
N ASN A 425 -30.74 16.77 -28.88
CA ASN A 425 -29.39 16.31 -29.13
C ASN A 425 -29.14 14.90 -28.56
N PHE A 426 -28.46 14.10 -29.35
CA PHE A 426 -27.97 12.77 -29.01
C PHE A 426 -26.47 12.72 -29.25
N ASN A 427 -25.72 12.02 -28.41
CA ASN A 427 -24.28 11.91 -28.54
C ASN A 427 -23.75 10.49 -28.41
N ILE A 428 -22.68 10.21 -29.14
CA ILE A 428 -21.89 8.99 -28.96
C ILE A 428 -20.42 9.39 -28.78
N LYS A 429 -19.80 8.81 -27.75
CA LYS A 429 -18.40 9.02 -27.43
C LYS A 429 -17.56 7.83 -27.85
N GLY A 430 -16.41 8.11 -28.43
CA GLY A 430 -15.34 7.18 -28.76
C GLY A 430 -14.03 7.65 -28.14
N ILE A 431 -13.13 6.70 -27.93
CA ILE A 431 -11.77 6.99 -27.48
C ILE A 431 -10.82 6.00 -28.15
N THR A 432 -9.73 6.52 -28.71
CA THR A 432 -8.69 5.70 -29.35
C THR A 432 -7.30 6.07 -28.85
N THR A 433 -6.45 5.08 -28.62
CA THR A 433 -5.04 5.33 -28.23
C THR A 433 -4.20 5.68 -29.47
N LYS A 434 -3.59 6.87 -29.46
CA LYS A 434 -2.63 7.32 -30.49
C LYS A 434 -1.22 6.92 -30.10
N GLU A 435 -0.84 7.26 -28.88
CA GLU A 435 0.46 6.92 -28.31
C GLU A 435 0.25 6.21 -26.97
N PRO A 436 0.66 4.93 -26.84
CA PRO A 436 0.40 4.18 -25.61
C PRO A 436 1.23 4.67 -24.42
N GLY A 437 2.36 5.37 -24.65
CA GLY A 437 3.23 5.91 -23.60
C GLY A 437 3.52 4.92 -22.47
N TRP A 438 3.43 5.40 -21.23
CA TRP A 438 3.57 4.60 -20.02
C TRP A 438 2.57 3.43 -19.89
N MET A 439 1.42 3.47 -20.59
CA MET A 439 0.41 2.41 -20.49
C MET A 439 0.95 1.06 -20.98
N SER A 440 1.81 1.09 -21.99
CA SER A 440 2.52 -0.10 -22.49
C SER A 440 3.44 -0.73 -21.44
N LEU A 441 4.08 0.09 -20.59
CA LEU A 441 5.00 -0.35 -19.54
C LEU A 441 4.24 -0.95 -18.35
N TYR A 442 3.02 -0.46 -18.09
CA TYR A 442 2.18 -0.90 -16.98
C TYR A 442 1.27 -2.09 -17.31
N HIS A 443 1.18 -2.51 -18.58
CA HIS A 443 0.46 -3.72 -18.99
C HIS A 443 0.97 -4.96 -18.23
N PRO A 444 0.11 -5.88 -17.74
CA PRO A 444 -1.34 -5.96 -17.94
C PRO A 444 -2.18 -5.28 -16.84
N TYR A 445 -1.58 -4.52 -15.93
CA TYR A 445 -2.23 -3.99 -14.71
C TYR A 445 -3.15 -2.78 -14.94
N MET A 446 -3.49 -2.53 -16.20
CA MET A 446 -4.47 -1.56 -16.59
C MET A 446 -5.25 -2.05 -17.80
N LYS A 447 -6.55 -1.83 -17.77
CA LYS A 447 -7.43 -2.03 -18.91
C LYS A 447 -7.52 -0.72 -19.67
N VAL A 448 -7.21 -0.78 -20.96
CA VAL A 448 -7.39 0.34 -21.88
C VAL A 448 -8.68 0.08 -22.66
N GLU A 449 -9.74 0.82 -22.34
CA GLU A 449 -11.00 0.73 -23.07
C GLU A 449 -10.87 1.48 -24.39
N GLU A 450 -10.95 0.76 -25.50
CA GLU A 450 -10.94 1.32 -26.86
C GLU A 450 -12.35 1.31 -27.44
N LYS A 451 -12.80 2.45 -27.95
CA LYS A 451 -14.08 2.55 -28.66
C LYS A 451 -13.89 3.42 -29.89
N THR A 452 -13.51 2.78 -30.99
CA THR A 452 -13.37 3.42 -32.30
C THR A 452 -14.73 3.68 -32.90
N LEU A 453 -14.99 4.92 -33.29
CA LEU A 453 -16.20 5.29 -34.03
C LEU A 453 -15.91 5.28 -35.54
N PRO A 454 -16.90 4.95 -36.38
CA PRO A 454 -16.76 5.12 -37.82
C PRO A 454 -16.64 6.61 -38.17
N ARG A 455 -16.09 6.90 -39.36
CA ARG A 455 -15.95 8.28 -39.84
C ARG A 455 -17.32 8.85 -40.22
N PHE A 456 -17.84 9.74 -39.38
CA PHE A 456 -19.02 10.57 -39.65
C PHE A 456 -18.63 11.84 -40.41
N LYS A 457 -19.61 12.47 -41.06
CA LYS A 457 -19.48 13.83 -41.63
C LYS A 457 -20.54 14.75 -41.03
N VAL A 458 -20.19 16.01 -40.79
CA VAL A 458 -21.18 17.03 -40.40
C VAL A 458 -22.19 17.21 -41.52
N ARG A 459 -23.46 17.45 -41.17
CA ARG A 459 -24.65 17.47 -42.04
C ARG A 459 -25.03 16.12 -42.65
N GLN A 460 -24.42 15.02 -42.21
CA GLN A 460 -24.82 13.70 -42.66
C GLN A 460 -26.16 13.29 -42.02
N SER A 461 -27.14 12.95 -42.85
CA SER A 461 -28.44 12.44 -42.42
C SER A 461 -28.38 10.93 -42.15
N PHE A 462 -29.18 10.45 -41.21
CA PHE A 462 -29.38 9.04 -40.91
C PHE A 462 -30.81 8.82 -40.37
N GLN A 463 -31.31 7.61 -40.53
CA GLN A 463 -32.57 7.20 -39.92
C GLN A 463 -32.28 6.36 -38.67
N PRO A 464 -32.83 6.71 -37.49
CA PRO A 464 -32.78 5.85 -36.32
C PRO A 464 -33.44 4.51 -36.63
N THR A 465 -32.75 3.41 -36.34
CA THR A 465 -33.32 2.06 -36.48
C THR A 465 -34.19 1.68 -35.29
N CYS A 466 -33.93 2.29 -34.13
CA CYS A 466 -34.75 2.09 -32.93
C CYS A 466 -34.61 3.29 -31.99
N LEU A 467 -35.71 3.69 -31.34
CA LEU A 467 -35.74 4.71 -30.30
C LEU A 467 -36.32 4.09 -29.03
N ASN A 468 -35.50 3.97 -28.00
CA ASN A 468 -35.85 3.25 -26.78
C ASN A 468 -35.60 4.10 -25.54
N SER A 469 -36.52 4.00 -24.58
CA SER A 469 -36.33 4.52 -23.22
C SER A 469 -36.16 3.33 -22.30
N PHE A 470 -34.98 3.20 -21.71
CA PHE A 470 -34.72 2.14 -20.76
C PHE A 470 -35.03 2.63 -19.36
N GLN A 471 -36.10 2.10 -18.75
CA GLN A 471 -36.31 2.26 -17.32
C GLN A 471 -35.20 1.55 -16.56
N ARG A 472 -34.54 2.30 -15.68
CA ARG A 472 -33.51 1.83 -14.78
C ARG A 472 -33.86 2.28 -13.37
N PHE A 473 -33.26 1.61 -12.40
CA PHE A 473 -33.40 1.98 -11.00
C PHE A 473 -32.06 2.43 -10.45
N THR A 474 -32.07 3.47 -9.64
CA THR A 474 -30.89 3.87 -8.87
C THR A 474 -30.43 2.69 -8.03
N LYS A 475 -29.12 2.47 -7.91
CA LYS A 475 -28.56 1.35 -7.15
C LYS A 475 -28.14 1.82 -5.75
N PRO A 476 -28.30 0.99 -4.71
CA PRO A 476 -27.78 1.30 -3.39
C PRO A 476 -26.25 1.49 -3.44
N PRO A 477 -25.66 2.21 -2.47
CA PRO A 477 -24.22 2.32 -2.38
C PRO A 477 -23.59 0.93 -2.27
N ARG A 478 -22.44 0.72 -2.91
CA ARG A 478 -21.75 -0.57 -2.84
C ARG A 478 -21.23 -0.84 -1.42
N ARG A 479 -21.37 -2.08 -0.96
CA ARG A 479 -20.73 -2.55 0.28
C ARG A 479 -19.23 -2.30 0.25
N PHE A 480 -18.65 -2.06 1.42
CA PHE A 480 -17.20 -1.99 1.53
C PHE A 480 -16.56 -3.34 1.21
N ASN A 481 -15.47 -3.28 0.45
CA ASN A 481 -14.50 -4.34 0.35
C ASN A 481 -13.20 -3.89 1.02
N SER A 482 -12.21 -4.77 1.13
CA SER A 482 -10.96 -4.46 1.83
C SER A 482 -10.23 -3.22 1.28
N SER A 483 -10.32 -2.97 -0.03
CA SER A 483 -9.71 -1.80 -0.68
C SER A 483 -10.51 -0.51 -0.44
N SER A 484 -11.84 -0.56 -0.56
CA SER A 484 -12.68 0.62 -0.35
C SER A 484 -12.80 1.03 1.11
N LEU A 485 -12.73 0.08 2.06
CA LEU A 485 -12.63 0.37 3.49
C LEU A 485 -11.29 1.03 3.82
N LEU A 486 -10.18 0.51 3.29
CA LEU A 486 -8.86 1.11 3.45
C LEU A 486 -8.81 2.54 2.88
N LYS A 487 -9.47 2.77 1.73
CA LYS A 487 -9.60 4.13 1.17
C LYS A 487 -10.37 5.05 2.12
N LYS A 488 -11.46 4.57 2.74
CA LYS A 488 -12.26 5.36 3.69
C LYS A 488 -11.45 5.79 4.90
N TRP A 489 -10.57 4.93 5.42
CA TRP A 489 -9.67 5.25 6.53
C TRP A 489 -8.66 6.36 6.26
N ARG A 490 -8.24 6.55 4.99
CA ARG A 490 -7.20 7.53 4.62
C ARG A 490 -7.74 8.90 4.18
N MET A 491 -9.06 9.06 4.09
CA MET A 491 -9.71 10.32 3.67
C MET A 491 -10.22 11.16 4.85
N LYS A 492 -10.14 10.61 6.06
CA LYS A 492 -10.24 11.35 7.32
C LYS A 492 -8.87 11.25 7.99
#